data_AF-A0A9P5YQ52-F1
#
_entry.id   AF-A0A9P5YQ52-F1
#
_cell.length_a   1.000
_cell.length_b   1.000
_cell.length_c   1.000
_cell.angle_alpha   90.00
_cell.angle_beta   90.00
_cell.angle_gamma   90.00
#
_symmetry.space_group_name_H-M   'P 1'
#
loop_
_entity.id
_entity.type
_entity.pdbx_description
1 polymer ?
#
loop_
_entity_poly.entity_id
_entity_poly.type
_entity_poly.pdbx_seq_one_letter_code
_entity_poly.pdbx_strand_id
1 'polypeptide(L)'
;MQPENSGSSPEITCSDLFDTTGADVTFISSDFVLFKMQSTHLSLNSVGFVQAGEHIIAAEPVALEESSQVLEILFQFIEPPPESRNFRHPEVDDIMIDLFFELAEAAEKYIVYAAVGVCLARMKQLLEEYPFEVLNHCARHGHPDLADRAAEITIS
;
A
#
# COMPACT_ATOMS: atom_id res chain seq x y z
N MET A 1 26.36 -38.27 -6.67
CA MET A 1 25.72 -37.13 -7.36
C MET A 1 24.72 -36.53 -6.39
N GLN A 2 25.09 -35.42 -5.75
CA GLN A 2 24.15 -34.56 -5.03
C GLN A 2 23.67 -33.50 -6.02
N PRO A 3 22.40 -33.06 -5.98
CA PRO A 3 21.99 -31.90 -6.75
C PRO A 3 22.43 -30.65 -5.99
N GLU A 4 23.21 -29.82 -6.67
CA GLU A 4 23.54 -28.47 -6.22
C GLU A 4 22.30 -27.61 -6.41
N ASN A 5 21.54 -27.43 -5.33
CA ASN A 5 20.43 -26.47 -5.30
C ASN A 5 21.01 -25.08 -5.02
N SER A 6 21.51 -24.43 -6.06
CA SER A 6 21.90 -23.02 -6.04
C SER A 6 20.63 -22.17 -6.10
N GLY A 7 19.82 -22.21 -5.04
CA GLY A 7 18.78 -21.20 -4.84
C GLY A 7 19.49 -19.89 -4.54
N SER A 8 19.65 -19.02 -5.53
CA SER A 8 20.11 -17.66 -5.29
C SER A 8 19.13 -17.01 -4.33
N SER A 9 19.59 -16.64 -3.14
CA SER A 9 18.79 -15.78 -2.27
C SER A 9 18.39 -14.53 -3.06
N PRO A 10 17.13 -14.08 -2.97
CA PRO A 10 16.69 -12.89 -3.67
C PRO A 10 17.56 -11.70 -3.26
N GLU A 11 17.95 -10.89 -4.25
CA GLU A 11 18.77 -9.70 -4.01
C GLU A 11 17.90 -8.63 -3.35
N ILE A 12 18.31 -8.19 -2.15
CA ILE A 12 17.62 -7.12 -1.43
C ILE A 12 18.04 -5.79 -2.04
N THR A 13 17.06 -4.97 -2.44
CA THR A 13 17.27 -3.63 -2.97
C THR A 13 16.66 -2.56 -2.05
N CYS A 14 16.87 -1.28 -2.35
CA CYS A 14 16.27 -0.17 -1.62
C CYS A 14 15.46 0.68 -2.62
N SER A 15 14.28 1.16 -2.21
CA SER A 15 13.48 2.04 -3.06
C SER A 15 14.19 3.39 -3.24
N ASP A 16 14.29 3.84 -4.48
CA ASP A 16 14.84 5.17 -4.82
C ASP A 16 13.94 6.31 -4.33
N LEU A 17 12.64 6.04 -4.15
CA LEU A 17 11.67 7.03 -3.66
C LEU A 17 11.68 7.17 -2.14
N PHE A 18 12.11 6.13 -1.43
CA PHE A 18 12.02 6.03 0.03
C PHE A 18 13.33 5.55 0.64
N ASP A 19 14.37 6.36 0.47
CA ASP A 19 15.63 6.28 1.20
C ASP A 19 15.82 7.54 2.08
N THR A 20 14.86 7.77 2.97
CA THR A 20 14.78 9.03 3.74
C THR A 20 15.97 9.18 4.68
N THR A 21 16.72 10.29 4.54
CA THR A 21 17.82 10.61 5.46
C THR A 21 17.27 10.85 6.87
N GLY A 22 17.76 10.10 7.84
CA GLY A 22 17.27 10.15 9.23
C GLY A 22 16.03 9.28 9.50
N ALA A 23 15.71 8.34 8.59
CA ALA A 23 14.72 7.31 8.84
C ALA A 23 15.01 6.54 10.14
N ASP A 24 13.94 6.28 10.90
CA ASP A 24 13.97 5.55 12.18
C ASP A 24 13.19 4.22 12.10
N VAL A 25 12.57 3.94 10.95
CA VAL A 25 11.92 2.67 10.63
C VAL A 25 12.29 2.23 9.22
N THR A 26 12.41 0.91 9.03
CA THR A 26 12.63 0.30 7.71
C THR A 26 11.61 -0.81 7.50
N PHE A 27 10.90 -0.77 6.37
CA PHE A 27 10.05 -1.87 5.91
C PHE A 27 10.75 -2.66 4.82
N ILE A 28 10.39 -3.93 4.65
CA ILE A 28 10.76 -4.76 3.51
C ILE A 28 9.50 -5.33 2.86
N SER A 29 9.36 -5.16 1.56
CA SER A 29 8.25 -5.70 0.77
C SER A 29 8.38 -7.22 0.57
N SER A 30 7.32 -7.86 0.07
CA SER A 30 7.34 -9.29 -0.26
C SER A 30 8.27 -9.66 -1.41
N ASP A 31 8.65 -8.68 -2.23
CA ASP A 31 9.64 -8.77 -3.31
C ASP A 31 11.00 -8.15 -2.94
N PHE A 32 11.30 -8.04 -1.63
CA PHE A 32 12.62 -7.74 -1.06
C PHE A 32 13.17 -6.33 -1.33
N VAL A 33 12.29 -5.34 -1.46
CA VAL A 33 12.64 -3.92 -1.56
C VAL A 33 12.52 -3.26 -0.18
N LEU A 34 13.56 -2.55 0.24
CA LEU A 34 13.61 -1.80 1.48
C LEU A 34 13.05 -0.39 1.33
N PHE A 35 12.28 0.05 2.33
CA PHE A 35 11.70 1.38 2.43
C PHE A 35 12.11 2.01 3.76
N LYS A 36 12.92 3.07 3.71
CA LYS A 36 13.39 3.79 4.90
C LYS A 36 12.55 5.05 5.07
N MET A 37 11.81 5.12 6.17
CA MET A 37 10.80 6.15 6.41
C MET A 37 10.90 6.74 7.82
N GLN A 38 10.15 7.81 8.07
CA GLN A 38 10.01 8.39 9.41
C GLN A 38 8.72 7.92 10.10
N SER A 39 8.87 7.34 11.29
CA SER A 39 7.80 6.86 12.16
C SER A 39 6.77 7.94 12.51
N THR A 40 7.21 9.20 12.54
CA THR A 40 6.37 10.37 12.80
C THR A 40 5.33 10.59 11.70
N HIS A 41 5.71 10.49 10.42
CA HIS A 41 4.75 10.62 9.32
C HIS A 41 3.80 9.43 9.25
N LEU A 42 4.29 8.22 9.54
CA LEU A 42 3.44 7.02 9.61
C LEU A 42 2.36 7.19 10.69
N SER A 43 2.75 7.61 11.90
CA SER A 43 1.83 7.80 13.02
C SER A 43 0.78 8.89 12.79
N LEU A 44 1.10 9.90 11.98
CA LEU A 44 0.17 10.99 11.65
C LEU A 44 -0.81 10.62 10.53
N ASN A 45 -0.43 9.73 9.62
CA ASN A 45 -1.19 9.43 8.41
C ASN A 45 -1.76 8.02 8.35
N SER A 46 -1.40 7.15 9.31
CA SER A 46 -1.78 5.74 9.35
C SER A 46 -1.90 5.24 10.79
N VAL A 47 -2.73 4.22 11.00
CA VAL A 47 -2.81 3.49 12.27
C VAL A 47 -2.09 2.14 12.19
N GLY A 48 -2.21 1.43 11.07
CA GLY A 48 -1.72 0.05 10.96
C GLY A 48 -0.20 -0.07 11.01
N PHE A 49 0.54 0.97 10.59
CA PHE A 49 2.01 0.94 10.65
C PHE A 49 2.58 1.17 12.06
N VAL A 50 1.85 1.86 12.94
CA VAL A 50 2.30 2.10 14.33
C VAL A 50 2.36 0.78 15.10
N GLN A 51 1.34 -0.07 14.93
CA GLN A 51 1.29 -1.40 15.56
C GLN A 51 2.38 -2.34 15.03
N ALA A 52 2.81 -2.17 13.79
CA ALA A 52 3.92 -2.92 13.21
C ALA A 52 5.29 -2.44 13.75
N GLY A 53 5.41 -1.17 14.16
CA GLY A 53 6.65 -0.55 14.65
C GLY A 53 6.88 -0.61 16.16
N GLU A 54 5.83 -0.79 16.98
CA GLU A 54 5.91 -0.80 18.46
C GLU A 54 6.78 -1.92 19.05
N HIS A 55 7.14 -2.93 18.26
CA HIS A 55 7.94 -4.08 18.68
C HIS A 55 9.40 -4.08 18.20
N ILE A 56 9.87 -3.01 17.56
CA ILE A 56 11.12 -3.09 16.79
C ILE A 56 12.26 -2.37 17.50
N ILE A 57 13.19 -3.18 18.00
CA ILE A 57 14.58 -2.77 18.17
C ILE A 57 15.05 -2.37 16.76
N ALA A 58 15.49 -1.13 16.57
CA ALA A 58 15.78 -0.45 15.28
C ALA A 58 16.81 -1.13 14.33
N ALA A 59 17.09 -2.42 14.49
CA ALA A 59 18.07 -3.19 13.73
C ALA A 59 17.46 -4.08 12.63
N GLU A 60 16.19 -4.48 12.71
CA GLU A 60 15.58 -5.41 11.74
C GLU A 60 14.43 -4.77 10.95
N PRO A 61 14.39 -4.91 9.61
CA PRO A 61 13.27 -4.44 8.78
C PRO A 61 11.95 -5.11 9.13
N VAL A 62 10.85 -4.35 9.09
CA VAL A 62 9.50 -4.88 9.23
C VAL A 62 9.06 -5.52 7.91
N ALA A 63 8.77 -6.82 7.90
CA ALA A 63 8.27 -7.48 6.69
C ALA A 63 6.78 -7.15 6.45
N LEU A 64 6.48 -6.71 5.23
CA LEU A 64 5.14 -6.46 4.72
C LEU A 64 4.79 -7.49 3.63
N GLU A 65 3.50 -7.75 3.44
CA GLU A 65 3.03 -8.79 2.51
C GLU A 65 2.89 -8.24 1.08
N GLU A 66 2.78 -6.93 0.98
CA GLU A 66 2.57 -6.17 -0.25
C GLU A 66 3.86 -6.08 -1.06
N SER A 67 3.68 -6.02 -2.38
CA SER A 67 4.78 -5.79 -3.32
C SER A 67 5.34 -4.38 -3.17
N SER A 68 6.58 -4.20 -3.62
CA SER A 68 7.22 -2.89 -3.68
C SER A 68 6.38 -1.87 -4.44
N GLN A 69 5.74 -2.28 -5.54
CA GLN A 69 4.91 -1.42 -6.37
C GLN A 69 3.69 -0.86 -5.60
N VAL A 70 3.02 -1.69 -4.81
CA VAL A 70 1.89 -1.26 -3.97
C VAL A 70 2.39 -0.31 -2.88
N LEU A 71 3.49 -0.68 -2.20
CA LEU A 71 4.04 0.11 -1.10
C LEU A 71 4.59 1.46 -1.56
N GLU A 72 5.19 1.55 -2.73
CA GLU A 72 5.64 2.83 -3.28
C GLU A 72 4.49 3.81 -3.50
N ILE A 73 3.36 3.34 -4.03
CA ILE A 73 2.19 4.20 -4.20
C ILE A 73 1.58 4.54 -2.83
N LEU A 74 1.46 3.55 -1.94
CA LEU A 74 0.86 3.75 -0.62
C LEU A 74 1.67 4.73 0.24
N PHE A 75 3.00 4.62 0.25
CA PHE A 75 3.87 5.49 1.05
C PHE A 75 3.91 6.93 0.52
N GLN A 76 3.63 7.16 -0.76
CA GLN A 76 3.38 8.50 -1.31
C GLN A 76 2.07 9.14 -0.80
N PHE A 77 1.25 8.45 0.01
CA PHE A 77 0.18 9.07 0.78
C PHE A 77 0.60 9.50 2.18
N ILE A 78 1.78 9.08 2.64
CA ILE A 78 2.25 9.24 4.03
C ILE A 78 3.30 10.34 4.12
N GLU A 79 4.34 10.29 3.29
CA GLU A 79 5.39 11.29 3.28
C GLU A 79 5.87 11.59 1.85
N PRO A 80 6.34 12.82 1.60
CA PRO A 80 6.93 13.15 0.31
C PRO A 80 8.25 12.41 0.11
N PRO A 81 8.52 11.89 -1.11
CA PRO A 81 9.84 11.41 -1.46
C PRO A 81 10.91 12.49 -1.20
N PRO A 82 12.14 12.13 -0.79
CA PRO A 82 13.17 13.09 -0.38
C PRO A 82 13.49 14.17 -1.42
N GLU A 83 13.35 13.85 -2.71
CA GLU A 83 13.65 14.76 -3.82
C GLU A 83 12.46 15.64 -4.25
N SER A 84 11.26 15.44 -3.68
CA SER A 84 10.04 16.10 -4.12
C SER A 84 9.92 17.54 -3.58
N ARG A 85 10.19 18.53 -4.45
CA ARG A 85 10.02 19.96 -4.14
C ARG A 85 8.58 20.47 -4.25
N ASN A 86 7.68 19.71 -4.86
CA ASN A 86 6.28 20.07 -5.04
C ASN A 86 5.41 18.81 -4.96
N PHE A 87 5.31 18.28 -3.75
CA PHE A 87 4.59 17.04 -3.52
C PHE A 87 3.09 17.16 -3.77
N ARG A 88 2.56 16.12 -4.42
CA ARG A 88 1.14 15.85 -4.62
C ARG A 88 0.95 14.37 -4.35
N HIS A 89 -0.20 14.02 -3.78
CA HIS A 89 -0.59 12.61 -3.68
C HIS A 89 -0.65 12.00 -5.08
N PRO A 90 -0.30 10.71 -5.22
CA PRO A 90 -0.28 10.06 -6.51
C PRO A 90 -1.71 10.00 -7.07
N GLU A 91 -1.82 10.17 -8.38
CA GLU A 91 -3.05 9.90 -9.10
C GLU A 91 -3.21 8.38 -9.24
N VAL A 92 -4.42 7.87 -9.02
CA VAL A 92 -4.74 6.43 -9.10
C VAL A 92 -5.62 6.10 -10.29
N ASP A 93 -5.83 7.05 -11.20
CA ASP A 93 -6.72 6.87 -12.34
C ASP A 93 -6.06 6.01 -13.44
N ASP A 94 -4.74 6.12 -13.59
CA ASP A 94 -3.96 5.49 -14.66
C ASP A 94 -3.20 4.21 -14.24
N ILE A 95 -3.38 3.74 -13.00
CA ILE A 95 -2.77 2.48 -12.56
C ILE A 95 -3.57 1.28 -13.06
N MET A 96 -2.89 0.16 -13.31
CA MET A 96 -3.54 -1.08 -13.72
C MET A 96 -4.58 -1.52 -12.68
N ILE A 97 -5.71 -2.05 -13.14
CA ILE A 97 -6.86 -2.32 -12.27
C ILE A 97 -6.53 -3.31 -11.13
N ASP A 98 -5.75 -4.35 -11.42
CA ASP A 98 -5.34 -5.33 -10.40
C ASP A 98 -4.48 -4.64 -9.32
N LEU A 99 -3.51 -3.82 -9.73
CA LEU A 99 -2.68 -3.02 -8.84
C LEU A 99 -3.50 -2.02 -8.03
N PHE A 100 -4.56 -1.44 -8.62
CA PHE A 100 -5.48 -0.55 -7.90
C PHE A 100 -6.18 -1.25 -6.74
N PHE A 101 -6.71 -2.45 -6.97
CA PHE A 101 -7.39 -3.19 -5.90
C PHE A 101 -6.41 -3.70 -4.84
N GLU A 102 -5.19 -4.07 -5.21
CA GLU A 102 -4.12 -4.37 -4.24
C GLU A 102 -3.77 -3.14 -3.38
N LEU A 103 -3.64 -1.97 -4.01
CA LEU A 103 -3.43 -0.70 -3.30
C LEU A 103 -4.59 -0.38 -2.36
N ALA A 104 -5.84 -0.59 -2.79
CA ALA A 104 -7.00 -0.32 -1.98
C ALA A 104 -7.08 -1.26 -0.76
N GLU A 105 -6.79 -2.55 -0.92
CA GLU A 105 -6.69 -3.49 0.21
C GLU A 105 -5.59 -3.07 1.19
N ALA A 106 -4.42 -2.65 0.69
CA ALA A 106 -3.32 -2.18 1.53
C ALA A 106 -3.68 -0.87 2.26
N ALA A 107 -4.37 0.06 1.58
CA ALA A 107 -4.83 1.31 2.16
C ALA A 107 -5.77 1.09 3.35
N GLU A 108 -6.69 0.14 3.25
CA GLU A 108 -7.59 -0.24 4.34
C GLU A 108 -6.85 -1.01 5.44
N LYS A 109 -6.03 -2.00 5.09
CA LYS A 109 -5.23 -2.81 6.03
C LYS A 109 -4.38 -1.94 6.95
N TYR A 110 -3.72 -0.93 6.38
CA TYR A 110 -2.87 -0.01 7.13
C TYR A 110 -3.60 1.26 7.58
N ILE A 111 -4.86 1.44 7.19
CA ILE A 111 -5.69 2.61 7.50
C ILE A 111 -4.92 3.89 7.12
N VAL A 112 -4.43 3.96 5.89
CA VAL A 112 -3.76 5.16 5.35
C VAL A 112 -4.86 6.12 4.91
N TYR A 113 -5.19 7.10 5.76
CA TYR A 113 -6.43 7.87 5.65
C TYR A 113 -6.64 8.53 4.27
N ALA A 114 -5.58 9.13 3.72
CA ALA A 114 -5.65 9.79 2.42
C ALA A 114 -5.84 8.79 1.27
N ALA A 115 -5.13 7.64 1.33
CA ALA A 115 -5.24 6.59 0.32
C ALA A 115 -6.64 5.96 0.32
N VAL A 116 -7.21 5.67 1.50
CA VAL A 116 -8.58 5.14 1.63
C VAL A 116 -9.58 6.08 0.95
N GLY A 117 -9.51 7.38 1.25
CA GLY A 117 -10.41 8.37 0.64
C GLY A 117 -10.30 8.44 -0.88
N VAL A 118 -9.07 8.40 -1.41
CA VAL A 118 -8.81 8.41 -2.86
C VAL A 118 -9.27 7.12 -3.53
N CYS A 119 -9.00 5.95 -2.94
CA CYS A 119 -9.45 4.66 -3.47
C CYS A 119 -10.98 4.57 -3.53
N LEU A 120 -11.69 4.98 -2.47
CA LEU A 120 -13.15 5.00 -2.47
C LEU A 120 -13.74 5.97 -3.51
N ALA A 121 -13.07 7.11 -3.74
CA ALA A 121 -13.47 8.04 -4.80
C ALA A 121 -13.32 7.41 -6.19
N ARG A 122 -12.20 6.70 -6.43
CA ARG A 122 -11.95 5.97 -7.67
C ARG A 122 -12.92 4.80 -7.86
N MET A 123 -13.22 4.03 -6.82
CA MET A 123 -14.19 2.92 -6.89
C MET A 123 -15.59 3.38 -7.31
N LYS A 124 -16.01 4.59 -6.90
CA LYS A 124 -17.28 5.17 -7.38
C LYS A 124 -17.30 5.40 -8.89
N GLN A 125 -16.14 5.69 -9.50
CA GLN A 125 -16.00 5.87 -10.94
C GLN A 125 -15.92 4.52 -11.66
N LEU A 126 -15.29 3.53 -11.04
CA LEU A 126 -15.14 2.16 -11.57
C LEU A 126 -16.39 1.29 -11.39
N LEU A 127 -17.41 1.81 -10.72
CA LEU A 127 -18.57 1.04 -10.28
C LEU A 127 -19.31 0.31 -11.42
N GLU A 128 -19.39 0.91 -12.61
CA GLU A 128 -20.06 0.29 -13.76
C GLU A 128 -19.17 -0.74 -14.48
N GLU A 129 -17.85 -0.58 -14.43
CA GLU A 129 -16.90 -1.43 -15.15
C GLU A 129 -16.43 -2.63 -14.31
N TYR A 130 -16.28 -2.44 -12.99
CA TYR A 130 -15.79 -3.44 -12.03
C TYR A 130 -16.70 -3.57 -10.80
N PRO A 131 -18.02 -3.82 -10.97
CA PRO A 131 -18.97 -3.84 -9.86
C PRO A 131 -18.70 -4.95 -8.85
N PHE A 132 -18.17 -6.11 -9.29
CA PHE A 132 -17.90 -7.24 -8.40
C PHE A 132 -16.71 -6.96 -7.47
N GLU A 133 -15.64 -6.40 -8.01
CA GLU A 133 -14.43 -6.05 -7.27
C GLU A 133 -14.74 -4.93 -6.26
N VAL A 134 -15.49 -3.91 -6.69
CA VAL A 134 -15.94 -2.83 -5.80
C VAL A 134 -16.84 -3.37 -4.69
N LEU A 135 -17.81 -4.24 -5.01
CA LEU A 135 -18.67 -4.89 -4.01
C LEU A 135 -17.84 -5.69 -2.99
N ASN A 136 -16.94 -6.55 -3.46
CA ASN A 136 -16.12 -7.39 -2.61
C ASN A 136 -15.27 -6.55 -1.64
N HIS A 137 -14.62 -5.50 -2.14
CA HIS A 137 -13.82 -4.60 -1.31
C HIS A 137 -14.70 -3.88 -0.28
N CYS A 138 -15.76 -3.20 -0.72
CA CYS A 138 -16.61 -2.40 0.17
C CYS A 138 -17.29 -3.23 1.25
N ALA A 139 -17.73 -4.45 0.92
CA ALA A 139 -18.35 -5.36 1.88
C ALA A 139 -17.35 -5.83 2.96
N ARG A 140 -16.08 -6.05 2.61
CA ARG A 140 -15.03 -6.48 3.54
C ARG A 140 -14.61 -5.38 4.51
N HIS A 141 -14.54 -4.13 4.03
CA HIS A 141 -13.99 -3.00 4.79
C HIS A 141 -15.04 -2.07 5.40
N GLY A 142 -16.33 -2.37 5.21
CA GLY A 142 -17.41 -1.68 5.92
C GLY A 142 -17.87 -0.38 5.25
N HIS A 143 -17.96 -0.37 3.92
CA HIS A 143 -18.48 0.76 3.12
C HIS A 143 -19.87 0.42 2.54
N PRO A 144 -20.92 0.35 3.37
CA PRO A 144 -22.23 -0.19 2.97
C PRO A 144 -22.88 0.58 1.83
N ASP A 145 -22.81 1.91 1.82
CA ASP A 145 -23.46 2.73 0.78
C ASP A 145 -22.92 2.42 -0.62
N LEU A 146 -21.61 2.16 -0.75
CA LEU A 146 -21.00 1.82 -2.04
C LEU A 146 -21.18 0.33 -2.35
N ALA A 147 -21.13 -0.53 -1.34
CA ALA A 147 -21.42 -1.96 -1.49
C ALA A 147 -22.85 -2.20 -2.02
N ASP A 148 -23.86 -1.55 -1.44
CA ASP A 148 -25.26 -1.71 -1.86
C ASP A 148 -25.47 -1.29 -3.32
N ARG A 149 -24.87 -0.16 -3.71
CA ARG A 149 -24.90 0.31 -5.10
C ARG A 149 -24.20 -0.65 -6.06
N ALA A 150 -23.07 -1.23 -5.65
CA ALA A 150 -22.36 -2.23 -6.44
C ALA A 150 -23.20 -3.51 -6.56
N ALA A 151 -23.83 -3.95 -5.47
CA ALA A 151 -24.69 -5.12 -5.44
C ALA A 151 -25.85 -5.01 -6.45
N GLU A 152 -26.54 -3.87 -6.51
CA GLU A 152 -27.61 -3.61 -7.48
C GLU A 152 -27.16 -3.84 -8.93
N ILE A 153 -25.93 -3.44 -9.28
CA ILE A 153 -25.36 -3.61 -10.62
C ILE A 153 -24.94 -5.07 -10.87
N THR A 154 -24.42 -5.78 -9.86
CA THR A 154 -23.99 -7.18 -10.02
C THR A 154 -25.14 -8.17 -10.25
N ILE A 155 -26.36 -7.81 -9.87
CA ILE A 155 -27.54 -8.68 -9.96
C ILE A 155 -28.52 -8.29 -11.09
N SER A 156 -28.26 -7.19 -11.80
CA SER A 156 -29.07 -6.69 -12.92
C SER A 156 -28.70 -7.35 -14.23
#